data_AF-A0A1T0CU30-F1
#
_entry.id   AF-A0A1T0CU30-F1
#
_cell.length_a   1.000
_cell.length_b   1.000
_cell.length_c   1.000
_cell.angle_alpha   90.00
_cell.angle_beta   90.00
_cell.angle_gamma   90.00
#
_symmetry.space_group_name_H-M   'P 1'
#
loop_
_entity.id
_entity.type
_entity.pdbx_description
1 polymer ?
#
loop_
_entity_poly.entity_id
_entity_poly.type
_entity_poly.pdbx_seq_one_letter_code
_entity_poly.pdbx_strand_id
1 'polypeptide(L)' 'MQKSNFFTADILAKVATQGQNAHNAQQTYHRALLAYHPDLIEIIKGYYSLEKANLLACQKPPNKNHRYEIWKLEEK' A
#
# COMPACT_ATOMS: atom_id res chain seq x y z
N MET A 1 -5.18 -9.79 28.83
CA MET A 1 -6.04 -9.18 27.78
C MET A 1 -5.52 -9.63 26.43
N GLN A 2 -6.41 -9.90 25.46
CA GLN A 2 -5.99 -10.24 24.10
C GLN A 2 -5.66 -8.95 23.33
N LYS A 3 -4.52 -8.97 22.64
CA LYS A 3 -4.05 -7.87 21.81
C LYS A 3 -4.88 -7.77 20.53
N SER A 4 -5.24 -6.57 20.13
CA SER A 4 -5.98 -6.31 18.89
C SER A 4 -5.01 -6.13 17.72
N ASN A 5 -5.27 -6.84 16.63
CA ASN A 5 -4.47 -6.76 15.42
C ASN A 5 -4.87 -5.54 14.58
N PHE A 6 -3.90 -4.69 14.29
CA PHE A 6 -4.03 -3.53 13.43
C PHE A 6 -3.30 -3.80 12.10
N PHE A 7 -4.05 -4.20 11.09
CA PHE A 7 -3.55 -4.50 9.76
C PHE A 7 -3.35 -3.22 8.95
N THR A 8 -2.16 -3.05 8.36
CA THR A 8 -1.81 -1.86 7.58
C THR A 8 -0.67 -2.17 6.61
N ALA A 9 -0.36 -1.25 5.70
CA ALA A 9 0.82 -1.30 4.85
C ALA A 9 1.51 0.08 4.86
N ASP A 10 2.84 0.10 4.75
CA ASP A 10 3.59 1.35 4.76
C ASP A 10 3.29 2.16 3.48
N ILE A 11 2.94 3.44 3.64
CA ILE A 11 2.60 4.34 2.53
C ILE A 11 3.77 4.45 1.56
N LEU A 12 3.50 4.19 0.28
CA LEU A 12 4.47 4.44 -0.78
C LEU A 12 4.53 5.94 -1.11
N ALA A 13 5.51 6.64 -0.54
CA ALA A 13 5.74 8.07 -0.78
C ALA A 13 5.78 8.44 -2.28
N LYS A 14 6.30 7.56 -3.14
CA LYS A 14 6.39 7.78 -4.61
C LYS A 14 5.04 7.97 -5.31
N VAL A 15 3.94 7.51 -4.74
CA VAL A 15 2.58 7.60 -5.33
C VAL A 15 1.57 8.30 -4.41
N ALA A 16 1.98 8.69 -3.21
CA ALA A 16 1.15 9.42 -2.28
C ALA A 16 1.04 10.91 -2.67
N THR A 17 -0.15 11.50 -2.58
CA THR A 17 -0.38 12.92 -2.90
C THR A 17 0.54 13.86 -2.10
N GLN A 18 0.81 13.52 -0.83
CA GLN A 18 1.68 14.30 0.07
C GLN A 18 3.11 13.72 0.15
N GLY A 19 3.46 12.79 -0.74
CA GLY A 19 4.80 12.23 -0.86
C GLY A 19 5.36 11.71 0.46
N GLN A 20 6.58 12.15 0.78
CA GLN A 20 7.28 11.78 2.00
C GLN A 20 6.57 12.22 3.28
N ASN A 21 5.79 13.31 3.24
CA ASN A 21 5.06 13.79 4.41
C ASN A 21 3.98 12.78 4.85
N ALA A 22 3.30 12.13 3.90
CA ALA A 22 2.33 11.08 4.21
C ALA A 22 3.01 9.87 4.89
N HIS A 23 4.12 9.41 4.33
CA HIS A 23 4.90 8.31 4.93
C HIS A 23 5.37 8.66 6.35
N ASN A 24 5.92 9.86 6.54
CA ASN A 24 6.42 10.31 7.84
C ASN A 24 5.29 10.45 8.88
N ALA A 25 4.12 10.94 8.46
CA ALA A 25 2.94 11.04 9.31
C ALA A 25 2.50 9.65 9.79
N GLN A 26 2.42 8.68 8.87
CA GLN A 26 2.07 7.30 9.22
C GLN A 26 3.08 6.67 10.18
N GLN A 27 4.39 6.78 9.91
CA GLN A 27 5.41 6.23 10.82
C GLN A 27 5.36 6.88 12.20
N THR A 28 5.07 8.18 12.28
CA THR A 28 4.90 8.88 13.56
C THR A 28 3.67 8.37 14.31
N TYR A 29 2.55 8.18 13.62
CA TYR A 29 1.34 7.63 14.21
C TYR A 29 1.54 6.20 14.72
N HIS A 30 2.14 5.30 13.93
CA HIS A 30 2.42 3.92 14.34
C HIS A 30 3.35 3.86 15.57
N ARG A 31 4.39 4.71 15.62
CA ARG A 31 5.26 4.81 16.79
C ARG A 31 4.51 5.26 18.04
N ALA A 32 3.66 6.29 17.91
CA ALA A 32 2.83 6.75 19.02
C ALA A 32 1.88 5.64 19.49
N LEU A 33 1.22 4.94 18.57
CA LEU A 33 0.31 3.83 18.87
C LEU A 33 0.99 2.75 19.72
N LEU A 34 2.19 2.31 19.32
CA LEU A 34 2.96 1.31 20.05
C LEU A 34 3.51 1.83 21.38
N ALA A 35 3.81 3.13 21.49
CA ALA A 35 4.30 3.74 22.73
C ALA A 35 3.18 3.88 23.78
N TYR A 36 1.98 4.28 23.38
CA TYR A 36 0.86 4.51 24.30
C TYR A 36 0.04 3.25 24.58
N HIS A 37 0.02 2.29 23.65
CA HIS A 37 -0.83 1.10 23.73
C HIS A 37 -0.06 -0.21 23.45
N PRO A 38 1.11 -0.43 24.07
CA PRO A 38 1.97 -1.58 23.77
C PRO A 38 1.32 -2.93 24.05
N ASP A 39 0.40 -2.99 25.03
CA ASP A 39 -0.28 -4.23 25.44
C ASP A 39 -1.65 -4.42 24.76
N LEU A 40 -2.14 -3.40 24.04
CA LEU A 40 -3.45 -3.40 23.41
C LEU A 40 -3.36 -3.62 21.89
N ILE A 41 -2.32 -3.10 21.22
CA ILE A 41 -2.25 -3.11 19.76
C ILE A 41 -0.99 -3.77 19.21
N GLU A 42 -1.19 -4.71 18.29
CA GLU A 42 -0.16 -5.30 17.45
C GLU A 42 -0.32 -4.80 16.01
N ILE A 43 0.72 -4.17 15.46
CA ILE A 43 0.69 -3.71 14.07
C ILE A 43 1.18 -4.85 13.16
N ILE A 44 0.32 -5.32 12.27
CA ILE A 44 0.65 -6.32 11.27
C ILE A 44 0.79 -5.60 9.93
N LYS A 45 2.00 -5.63 9.37
CA LYS A 45 2.34 -4.92 8.14
C LYS A 45 2.31 -5.85 6.91
N GLY A 46 1.47 -5.50 5.94
CA GLY A 46 1.61 -5.92 4.55
C GLY A 46 2.54 -4.98 3.78
N TYR A 47 2.55 -5.09 2.46
CA TYR A 47 3.33 -4.21 1.60
C TYR A 47 2.65 -3.93 0.26
N TYR A 48 2.95 -2.76 -0.30
CA TYR A 48 2.52 -2.42 -1.65
C TYR A 48 3.55 -2.85 -2.70
N SER A 49 3.08 -3.56 -3.72
CA SER A 49 3.82 -3.76 -4.97
C SER A 49 3.43 -2.67 -5.96
N LEU A 50 4.40 -1.89 -6.44
CA LEU A 50 4.20 -0.95 -7.54
C LEU A 50 5.16 -1.31 -8.68
N GLU A 51 4.58 -1.81 -9.76
CA GLU A 51 5.33 -2.28 -10.93
C GLU A 51 4.74 -1.72 -12.22
N LYS A 52 5.60 -1.56 -13.24
CA LYS A 52 5.14 -1.33 -14.61
C LYS A 52 4.65 -2.66 -15.16
N ALA A 53 3.51 -2.64 -15.85
CA ALA A 53 2.93 -3.81 -16.48
C ALA A 53 2.45 -3.49 -17.89
N ASN A 54 2.36 -4.53 -18.72
CA ASN A 54 1.86 -4.45 -20.10
C ASN A 54 0.59 -5.30 -20.22
N LEU A 55 -0.56 -4.71 -19.91
CA LEU A 55 -1.85 -5.43 -19.87
C LEU A 55 -2.61 -5.30 -21.20
N LEU A 56 -3.46 -6.29 -21.48
CA LEU A 56 -4.28 -6.31 -22.70
C LEU A 56 -5.23 -5.11 -22.73
N ALA A 57 -5.30 -4.46 -23.90
CA ALA A 57 -6.27 -3.40 -24.13
C ALA A 57 -7.70 -3.96 -24.11
N CYS A 58 -8.59 -3.33 -23.34
CA CYS A 58 -10.00 -3.69 -23.32
C CYS A 58 -10.70 -3.08 -24.55
N GLN A 59 -10.85 -3.87 -25.61
CA GLN A 59 -11.48 -3.45 -26.87
C GLN A 59 -12.28 -4.58 -27.51
N LYS A 60 -13.15 -4.23 -28.47
CA LYS A 60 -13.98 -5.17 -29.25
C LYS A 60 -13.75 -4.96 -30.75
N PRO A 61 -13.37 -6.00 -31.52
CA PRO A 61 -13.04 -7.35 -31.06
C PRO A 61 -11.75 -7.38 -30.23
N PRO A 62 -11.57 -8.36 -29.31
CA PRO A 62 -10.34 -8.48 -28.55
C PRO A 62 -9.13 -8.72 -29.46
N ASN A 63 -8.06 -7.96 -29.27
CA ASN A 63 -6.78 -8.15 -29.97
C ASN A 63 -5.67 -8.46 -28.96
N LYS A 64 -5.12 -9.68 -29.03
CA LYS A 64 -4.08 -10.17 -28.10
C LYS A 64 -2.73 -9.46 -28.25
N ASN A 65 -2.50 -8.80 -29.39
CA ASN A 65 -1.26 -8.06 -29.67
C ASN A 65 -1.33 -6.61 -29.21
N HIS A 66 -2.52 -6.11 -28.86
CA HIS A 66 -2.69 -4.72 -28.42
C HIS A 66 -2.65 -4.66 -26.89
N ARG A 67 -1.66 -3.94 -26.34
CA ARG A 67 -1.43 -3.79 -24.91
C ARG A 67 -1.23 -2.33 -24.53
N TYR A 68 -1.53 -2.00 -23.28
CA TYR A 68 -1.21 -0.71 -22.68
C TYR A 68 -0.10 -0.88 -21.63
N GLU A 69 0.86 0.02 -21.69
CA GLU A 69 1.77 0.26 -20.58
C GLU A 69 1.00 0.92 -19.44
N ILE A 70 0.99 0.27 -18.29
CA ILE A 70 0.31 0.76 -17.10
C ILE A 70 1.24 0.67 -15.88
N TRP A 71 0.90 1.42 -14.85
CA TRP A 71 1.41 1.17 -13.50
C TRP A 71 0.38 0.35 -12.74
N LYS A 72 0.82 -0.75 -12.15
CA LYS A 72 0.00 -1.62 -11.30
C LYS A 72 0.42 -1.43 -9.85
N LEU A 73 -0.52 -1.03 -9.00
CA LEU A 73 -0.37 -0.93 -7.55
C LEU A 73 -1.23 -2.02 -6.90
N GLU A 74 -0.62 -2.91 -6.13
CA GLU A 74 -1.29 -4.00 -5.39
C GLU A 74 -0.87 -3.95 -3.92
N GLU A 75 -1.81 -4.17 -3.00
CA GLU A 75 -1.53 -4.44 -1.59
C GLU A 75 -1.44 -5.96 -1.39
N LYS A 76 -0.38 -6.43 -0.72
CA LYS A 76 -0.11 -7.84 -0.45
C LYS A 76 0.09 -8.10 1.04
#